data_AF-A0A934IJD6-F1
#
_entry.id   AF-A0A934IJD6-F1
#
_cell.length_a   1.000
_cell.length_b   1.000
_cell.length_c   1.000
_cell.angle_alpha   90.00
_cell.angle_beta   90.00
_cell.angle_gamma   90.00
#
_symmetry.space_group_name_H-M   'P 1'
#
loop_
_entity.id
_entity.type
_entity.pdbx_description
1 polymer ?
#
loop_
_entity_poly.entity_id
_entity_poly.type
_entity_poly.pdbx_seq_one_letter_code
_entity_poly.pdbx_strand_id
1 'polypeptide(L)'
;MRAKVALLIAALALSACVNTTAQTGADPILSRALSTQPDGYRGVLPQTGQRFTIVSSLASETRLCRVVSIGRSAESYCKTRGGPWR
;
A
#
# COMPACT_ATOMS: atom_id res chain seq x y z
N MET A 1 -36.48 31.88 4.87
CA MET A 1 -36.35 30.74 3.92
C MET A 1 -34.94 30.59 3.32
N ARG A 2 -34.09 31.63 3.29
CA ARG A 2 -32.74 31.59 2.69
C ARG A 2 -31.67 30.88 3.51
N ALA A 3 -31.82 30.81 4.84
CA ALA A 3 -30.84 30.18 5.74
C ALA A 3 -30.84 28.63 5.70
N LYS A 4 -31.94 28.00 5.27
CA LYS A 4 -32.03 26.52 5.19
C LYS A 4 -31.35 25.94 3.95
N VAL A 5 -31.19 26.75 2.89
CA VAL A 5 -30.54 26.32 1.63
C VAL A 5 -29.02 26.30 1.77
N ALA A 6 -28.45 27.23 2.55
CA ALA A 6 -27.01 27.28 2.80
C ALA A 6 -26.48 26.06 3.58
N LEU A 7 -27.32 25.47 4.45
CA LEU A 7 -26.93 24.29 5.24
C LEU A 7 -26.85 23.00 4.41
N LEU A 8 -27.64 22.89 3.33
CA LEU A 8 -27.67 21.69 2.50
C LEU A 8 -26.47 21.58 1.55
N ILE A 9 -25.86 22.69 1.16
CA ILE A 9 -24.74 22.71 0.21
C ILE A 9 -23.41 22.34 0.91
N ALA A 10 -23.27 22.67 2.20
CA ALA A 10 -22.07 22.35 2.98
C ALA A 10 -21.88 20.84 3.25
N ALA A 11 -22.94 20.04 3.18
CA ALA A 11 -22.88 18.60 3.45
C ALA A 11 -22.36 17.76 2.27
N LEU A 12 -22.36 18.29 1.03
CA LEU A 12 -21.90 17.55 -0.15
C LEU A 12 -20.39 17.64 -0.42
N ALA A 13 -19.64 18.44 0.35
CA ALA A 13 -18.21 18.66 0.11
C ALA A 13 -17.28 17.64 0.81
N LEU A 14 -17.81 16.72 1.64
CA LEU A 14 -16.98 15.81 2.45
C LEU A 14 -16.79 14.40 1.88
N SER A 15 -17.29 14.07 0.69
CA SER A 15 -17.24 12.70 0.14
C SER A 15 -16.11 12.45 -0.87
N ALA A 16 -14.93 13.06 -0.70
CA ALA A 16 -13.82 12.89 -1.65
C ALA A 16 -12.45 12.71 -0.98
N CYS A 17 -12.27 11.74 -0.10
CA CYS A 17 -10.95 11.30 0.40
C CYS A 17 -10.95 9.83 0.84
N VAL A 18 -11.35 8.89 -0.03
CA VAL A 18 -10.96 7.48 0.11
C VAL A 18 -10.41 7.03 -1.25
N ASN A 19 -9.19 7.49 -1.55
CA ASN A 19 -8.35 6.84 -2.55
C ASN A 19 -7.54 5.75 -1.84
N THR A 20 -8.23 4.78 -1.24
CA THR A 20 -7.59 3.51 -0.91
C THR A 20 -7.72 2.66 -2.16
N THR A 21 -6.75 2.79 -3.07
CA THR A 21 -6.53 1.77 -4.09
C THR A 21 -6.24 0.48 -3.34
N ALA A 22 -7.30 -0.30 -3.13
CA ALA A 22 -7.22 -1.67 -2.67
C ALA A 22 -6.51 -2.44 -3.78
N GLN A 23 -5.18 -2.46 -3.72
CA GLN A 23 -4.38 -3.30 -4.60
C GLN A 23 -4.57 -4.72 -4.09
N THR A 24 -5.43 -5.45 -4.79
CA THR A 24 -5.81 -6.83 -4.48
C THR A 24 -4.58 -7.73 -4.66
N GLY A 25 -3.74 -7.80 -3.62
CA GLY A 25 -2.55 -8.64 -3.56
C GLY A 25 -1.31 -8.03 -4.23
N ALA A 26 -0.15 -8.22 -3.61
CA ALA A 26 1.14 -7.89 -4.22
C ALA A 26 1.43 -8.82 -5.41
N ASP A 27 2.05 -8.29 -6.47
CA ASP A 27 2.55 -9.06 -7.62
C ASP A 27 3.30 -10.32 -7.15
N PRO A 28 3.17 -11.50 -7.82
CA PRO A 28 3.79 -12.74 -7.35
C PRO A 28 5.31 -12.66 -7.15
N ILE A 29 6.02 -11.93 -8.01
CA ILE A 29 7.47 -11.71 -7.88
C ILE A 29 7.75 -10.81 -6.68
N LEU A 30 6.97 -9.74 -6.50
CA LEU A 30 7.09 -8.87 -5.33
C LEU A 30 6.79 -9.64 -4.03
N SER A 31 5.70 -10.42 -3.99
CA SER A 31 5.33 -11.29 -2.87
C SER A 31 6.42 -12.29 -2.49
N ARG A 32 7.08 -12.87 -3.50
CA ARG A 32 8.22 -13.77 -3.30
C ARG A 32 9.40 -13.01 -2.71
N ALA A 33 9.77 -11.87 -3.27
CA ALA A 33 10.86 -11.03 -2.77
C ALA A 33 10.60 -10.58 -1.32
N LEU A 34 9.38 -10.11 -1.04
CA LEU A 34 8.91 -9.76 0.30
C LEU A 34 9.05 -10.92 1.30
N SER A 35 9.00 -12.18 0.84
CA SER A 35 9.09 -13.34 1.73
C SER A 35 10.51 -13.87 1.92
N THR A 36 11.42 -13.66 0.96
CA THR A 36 12.73 -14.35 0.97
C THR A 36 13.93 -13.42 0.99
N GLN A 37 13.77 -12.14 0.64
CA GLN A 37 14.89 -11.22 0.46
C GLN A 37 15.05 -10.28 1.66
N PRO A 38 16.26 -9.85 2.00
CA PRO A 38 16.49 -8.90 3.10
C PRO A 38 16.12 -7.46 2.70
N ASP A 39 16.18 -6.56 3.68
CA ASP A 39 16.12 -5.12 3.42
C ASP A 39 17.32 -4.69 2.56
N GLY A 40 17.12 -3.69 1.71
CA GLY A 40 18.06 -3.25 0.67
C GLY A 40 17.96 -4.04 -0.65
N TYR A 41 17.22 -5.15 -0.69
CA TYR A 41 17.00 -5.91 -1.93
C TYR A 41 16.35 -5.05 -3.01
N ARG A 42 16.84 -5.19 -4.25
CA ARG A 42 16.33 -4.49 -5.42
C ARG A 42 15.85 -5.48 -6.47
N GLY A 43 14.69 -5.22 -7.04
CA GLY A 43 14.10 -6.03 -8.10
C GLY A 43 13.41 -5.18 -9.16
N VAL A 44 12.84 -5.84 -10.15
CA VAL A 44 12.05 -5.22 -11.21
C VAL A 44 10.69 -5.92 -11.26
N LEU A 45 9.62 -5.12 -11.29
CA LEU A 45 8.27 -5.63 -11.51
C LEU A 45 8.12 -5.97 -13.00
N PRO A 46 7.81 -7.23 -13.36
CA PRO A 46 7.79 -7.65 -14.76
C PRO A 46 6.66 -6.98 -15.57
N GLN A 47 5.53 -6.65 -14.92
CA GLN A 47 4.38 -6.05 -15.60
C GLN A 47 4.61 -4.59 -16.01
N THR A 48 5.36 -3.84 -15.20
CA THR A 48 5.54 -2.39 -15.39
C THR A 48 6.98 -2.01 -15.78
N GLY A 49 7.94 -2.93 -15.65
CA GLY A 49 9.36 -2.64 -15.78
C GLY A 49 9.92 -1.75 -14.67
N GLN A 50 9.12 -1.41 -13.65
CA GLN A 50 9.55 -0.52 -12.58
C GLN A 50 10.48 -1.22 -11.61
N ARG A 51 11.52 -0.51 -11.19
CA ARG A 51 12.42 -0.97 -10.12
C ARG A 51 11.75 -0.79 -8.77
N PHE A 52 11.89 -1.78 -7.91
CA PHE A 52 11.51 -1.69 -6.52
C PHE A 52 12.68 -1.98 -5.59
N THR A 53 12.63 -1.44 -4.38
CA THR A 53 13.59 -1.70 -3.30
C THR A 53 12.84 -1.98 -2.00
N ILE A 54 13.17 -3.07 -1.32
CA ILE A 54 12.69 -3.31 0.05
C ILE A 54 13.50 -2.40 0.97
N VAL A 55 12.86 -1.38 1.55
CA VAL A 55 13.54 -0.33 2.32
C VAL A 55 13.74 -0.76 3.76
N SER A 56 12.69 -1.29 4.38
CA SER A 56 12.72 -1.67 5.79
C SER A 56 11.69 -2.75 6.10
N SER A 57 11.99 -3.53 7.14
CA SER A 57 11.10 -4.53 7.72
C SER A 57 10.77 -4.19 9.18
N LEU A 58 9.50 -4.33 9.52
CA LEU A 58 9.01 -4.26 10.89
C LEU A 58 8.26 -5.56 11.22
N ALA A 59 8.79 -6.30 12.19
CA ALA A 59 8.17 -7.53 12.69
C ALA A 59 7.55 -7.28 14.07
N SER A 60 6.40 -7.89 14.28
CA SER A 60 5.70 -8.01 15.56
C SER A 60 5.30 -9.47 15.78
N GLU A 61 4.77 -9.81 16.95
CA GLU A 61 4.35 -11.19 17.27
C GLU A 61 3.33 -11.76 16.26
N THR A 62 2.45 -10.90 15.73
CA THR A 62 1.32 -11.31 14.89
C THR A 62 1.45 -10.90 13.42
N ARG A 63 2.33 -9.93 13.11
CA ARG A 63 2.41 -9.31 11.78
C ARG A 63 3.84 -9.00 11.37
N LEU A 64 4.13 -9.20 10.08
CA LEU A 64 5.32 -8.69 9.40
C LEU A 64 4.89 -7.64 8.38
N CYS A 65 5.45 -6.45 8.47
CA CYS A 65 5.26 -5.35 7.54
C CYS A 65 6.60 -5.00 6.88
N ARG A 66 6.57 -4.64 5.60
CA ARG A 66 7.73 -4.25 4.82
C ARG A 66 7.40 -3.01 4.00
N VAL A 67 8.28 -2.02 4.06
CA VAL A 67 8.18 -0.83 3.23
C VAL A 67 8.95 -1.07 1.94
N VAL A 68 8.30 -0.84 0.81
CA VAL A 68 8.86 -1.01 -0.53
C VAL A 68 8.81 0.32 -1.25
N SER A 69 9.95 0.79 -1.74
CA SER A 69 10.00 1.92 -2.67
C SER A 69 9.84 1.40 -4.09
N ILE A 70 8.89 1.95 -4.85
CA ILE A 70 8.63 1.63 -6.25
C ILE A 70 8.71 2.95 -7.03
N GLY A 71 9.78 3.13 -7.80
CA GLY A 71 10.06 4.40 -8.47
C GLY A 71 10.21 5.56 -7.47
N ARG A 72 9.26 6.52 -7.48
CA ARG A 72 9.23 7.67 -6.56
C ARG A 72 8.26 7.49 -5.39
N SER A 73 7.50 6.40 -5.37
CA SER A 73 6.51 6.11 -4.34
C SER A 73 7.05 5.11 -3.33
N ALA A 74 6.48 5.10 -2.13
CA ALA A 74 6.73 4.09 -1.12
C ALA A 74 5.39 3.48 -0.68
N GLU A 75 5.34 2.17 -0.62
CA GLU A 75 4.17 1.39 -0.25
C GLU A 75 4.51 0.44 0.90
N SER A 76 3.57 0.20 1.80
CA SER A 76 3.74 -0.72 2.91
C SER A 76 2.95 -1.99 2.65
N TYR A 77 3.65 -3.12 2.65
CA TYR A 77 3.07 -4.44 2.47
C TYR A 77 3.15 -5.21 3.78
N CYS A 78 2.04 -5.77 4.23
CA CYS A 78 2.01 -6.52 5.48
C CYS A 78 1.31 -7.87 5.34
N LYS A 79 1.76 -8.84 6.12
CA LYS A 79 1.10 -10.13 6.30
C LYS A 79 1.04 -10.55 7.75
N THR A 80 0.03 -11.33 8.09
CA THR A 80 0.02 -12.15 9.31
C THR A 80 0.83 -13.43 9.09
N ARG A 81 1.15 -14.14 10.16
CA ARG A 81 1.84 -15.45 10.05
C ARG A 81 1.00 -16.42 9.20
N GLY A 82 1.60 -16.93 8.11
CA GLY A 82 0.93 -17.83 7.16
C GLY A 82 -0.07 -17.16 6.22
N GLY A 83 -0.34 -15.87 6.36
CA GLY A 83 -1.26 -15.11 5.51
C GLY A 83 -0.61 -14.54 4.25
N PRO A 84 -1.41 -14.06 3.28
CA PRO A 84 -0.92 -13.38 2.09
C PRO A 84 -0.39 -11.98 2.42
N TRP A 85 0.50 -11.46 1.57
CA TRP A 85 0.88 -10.05 1.58
C TRP A 85 -0.25 -9.18 1.07
N ARG A 86 -0.49 -8.07 1.77
CA ARG A 86 -1.46 -7.04 1.43
C ARG A 86 -0.83 -5.67 1.50
#